data_AF-A0A0F9JRP4-F1
#
_entry.id   AF-A0A0F9JRP4-F1
#
_cell.length_a   1.000
_cell.length_b   1.000
_cell.length_c   1.000
_cell.angle_alpha   90.00
_cell.angle_beta   90.00
_cell.angle_gamma   90.00
#
_symmetry.space_group_name_H-M   'P 1'
#
loop_
_entity.id
_entity.type
_entity.pdbx_description
1 polymer ?
#
loop_
_entity_poly.entity_id
_entity_poly.type
_entity_poly.pdbx_seq_one_letter_code
_entity_poly.pdbx_strand_id
1 'polypeptide(L)'
;MQMEIVNLTPHAVKVITDDKTTSYPASGNVARLNSVEQKVCPELTAKLGVPVSTAPEFTEAIGLPADTNTNIIVSMAVAQYLKQNKSWGGIVFSPDTGPGQAIRNEEGDIVGVRRLAVW
;
A
#
# COMPACT_ATOMS: atom_id res chain seq x y z
N MET A 1 -11.83 -6.92 -22.81
CA MET A 1 -10.73 -5.94 -22.69
C MET A 1 -10.12 -6.10 -21.32
N GLN A 2 -8.80 -6.19 -21.22
CA GLN A 2 -8.09 -6.31 -19.95
C GLN A 2 -8.05 -4.91 -19.32
N MET A 3 -8.47 -4.80 -18.06
CA MET A 3 -8.47 -3.53 -17.33
C MET A 3 -7.02 -3.13 -17.07
N GLU A 4 -6.61 -1.94 -17.51
CA GLU A 4 -5.26 -1.42 -17.27
C GLU A 4 -5.14 -1.00 -15.80
N ILE A 5 -4.13 -1.54 -15.10
CA ILE A 5 -3.85 -1.26 -13.69
C ILE A 5 -2.40 -0.79 -13.56
N VAL A 6 -2.21 0.40 -13.00
CA VAL A 6 -0.90 1.00 -12.78
C VAL A 6 -0.41 0.67 -11.37
N ASN A 7 0.75 0.01 -11.27
CA ASN A 7 1.35 -0.29 -9.97
C ASN A 7 2.22 0.88 -9.50
N LEU A 8 1.73 1.56 -8.45
CA LEU A 8 2.39 2.68 -7.77
C LEU A 8 3.08 2.23 -6.47
N THR A 9 3.45 0.95 -6.37
CA THR A 9 4.31 0.43 -5.30
C THR A 9 5.76 0.32 -5.77
N PRO A 10 6.76 0.25 -4.86
CA PRO A 10 8.17 0.22 -5.23
C PRO A 10 8.61 -1.03 -6.01
N HIS A 11 7.86 -2.13 -5.91
CA HIS A 11 8.23 -3.43 -6.43
C HIS A 11 7.10 -4.02 -7.27
N ALA A 12 7.45 -4.98 -8.13
CA ALA A 12 6.44 -5.70 -8.89
C ALA A 12 5.48 -6.44 -7.94
N VAL A 13 4.18 -6.34 -8.21
CA VAL A 13 3.15 -7.07 -7.48
C VAL A 13 2.74 -8.27 -8.32
N LYS A 14 2.81 -9.47 -7.74
CA LYS A 14 2.36 -10.70 -8.40
C LYS A 14 1.07 -11.18 -7.77
N VAL A 15 0.04 -11.38 -8.59
CA VAL A 15 -1.21 -12.05 -8.22
C VAL A 15 -1.15 -13.48 -8.76
N ILE A 16 -1.05 -14.45 -7.87
CA ILE A 16 -0.88 -15.87 -8.18
C ILE A 16 -2.19 -16.59 -7.84
N THR A 17 -2.90 -17.03 -8.86
CA THR A 17 -4.05 -17.93 -8.75
C THR A 17 -3.64 -19.33 -9.19
N ASP A 18 -4.53 -20.31 -9.01
CA ASP A 18 -4.22 -21.70 -9.36
C ASP A 18 -3.93 -21.86 -10.87
N ASP A 19 -4.56 -21.03 -11.71
CA ASP A 19 -4.40 -21.08 -13.17
C ASP A 19 -3.25 -20.24 -13.73
N LYS A 20 -2.85 -19.16 -13.05
CA LYS A 20 -1.91 -18.18 -13.62
C LYS A 20 -1.24 -17.28 -12.58
N THR A 21 -0.09 -16.74 -12.97
CA THR A 21 0.55 -15.60 -12.30
C THR A 21 0.38 -14.35 -13.15
N THR A 22 -0.30 -13.35 -12.61
CA THR A 22 -0.38 -12.00 -13.20
C THR A 22 0.64 -11.10 -12.52
N SER A 23 1.57 -10.52 -13.27
CA SER A 23 2.60 -9.61 -12.73
C SER A 23 2.30 -8.17 -13.13
N TYR A 24 2.24 -7.28 -12.15
CA TYR A 24 2.11 -5.84 -12.32
C TYR A 24 3.47 -5.18 -12.06
N PRO A 25 4.24 -4.82 -13.09
CA PRO A 25 5.56 -4.20 -12.91
C PRO A 25 5.41 -2.83 -12.22
N ALA A 26 6.38 -2.44 -11.40
CA ALA A 26 6.39 -1.12 -10.80
C ALA A 26 6.44 -0.06 -11.93
N SER A 27 5.57 0.95 -11.84
CA SER A 27 5.48 2.01 -12.86
C SER A 27 6.69 2.96 -12.87
N GLY A 28 7.54 2.90 -11.84
CA GLY A 28 8.60 3.88 -11.58
C GLY A 28 8.12 5.11 -10.81
N ASN A 29 6.81 5.36 -10.75
CA ASN A 29 6.20 6.33 -9.85
C ASN A 29 5.63 5.62 -8.63
N VAL A 30 5.81 6.18 -7.44
CA VAL A 30 5.44 5.51 -6.19
C VAL A 30 4.54 6.39 -5.35
N ALA A 31 3.33 5.90 -5.09
CA ALA A 31 2.39 6.59 -4.23
C ALA A 31 2.85 6.53 -2.77
N ARG A 32 2.79 7.68 -2.09
CA ARG A 32 3.23 7.86 -0.70
C ARG A 32 2.22 8.71 0.06
N LEU A 33 2.26 8.62 1.38
CA LEU A 33 1.60 9.58 2.25
C LEU A 33 2.64 10.56 2.78
N ASN A 34 2.35 11.85 2.70
CA ASN A 34 3.06 12.85 3.47
C ASN A 34 2.48 12.90 4.88
N SER A 35 3.34 13.22 5.85
CA SER A 35 2.96 13.39 7.24
C SER A 35 3.62 14.61 7.84
N VAL A 36 3.01 15.17 8.88
CA VAL A 36 3.67 16.16 9.73
C VAL A 36 4.78 15.52 10.55
N GLU A 37 5.72 16.35 11.04
CA GLU A 37 6.78 15.90 11.92
C GLU A 37 6.21 15.31 13.22
N GLN A 38 6.67 14.10 13.57
CA GLN A 38 6.27 13.42 14.80
C GLN A 38 6.98 14.04 16.00
N LYS A 39 6.26 14.25 17.10
CA LYS A 39 6.83 14.83 18.32
C LYS A 39 7.36 13.71 19.21
N VAL A 40 8.59 13.84 19.70
CA VAL A 40 9.15 12.93 20.71
C VAL A 40 8.39 13.08 22.02
N CYS A 41 8.18 11.98 22.75
CA CYS A 41 7.54 11.90 24.05
C CYS A 41 8.58 11.54 25.13
N PRO A 42 9.26 12.52 25.76
CA PRO A 42 10.37 12.25 26.68
C PRO A 42 9.95 11.47 27.93
N GLU A 43 8.77 11.75 28.48
CA GLU A 43 8.26 11.06 29.67
C GLU A 43 8.04 9.56 29.42
N LEU A 44 7.44 9.21 28.28
CA LEU A 44 7.25 7.81 27.88
C LEU A 44 8.57 7.14 27.53
N THR A 45 9.48 7.88 26.89
CA THR A 45 10.83 7.40 26.58
C THR A 45 11.57 7.03 27.87
N ALA A 46 11.55 7.89 28.89
CA ALA A 46 12.16 7.62 30.18
C ALA A 46 11.51 6.42 30.90
N LYS A 47 10.18 6.30 30.82
CA LYS A 47 9.42 5.20 31.45
C LYS A 47 9.69 3.84 30.80
N LEU A 48 9.87 3.79 29.48
CA LEU A 48 9.99 2.55 28.71
C LEU A 48 11.43 2.19 28.32
N GLY A 49 12.38 3.12 28.44
CA GLY A 49 13.78 2.90 28.06
C GLY A 49 14.02 2.84 26.55
N VAL A 50 13.03 3.19 25.72
CA VAL A 50 13.12 3.23 24.25
C VAL A 50 12.50 4.53 23.72
N PRO A 51 13.01 5.13 22.63
CA PRO A 51 12.45 6.35 22.06
C PRO A 51 10.99 6.18 21.66
N VAL A 52 10.13 7.10 22.12
CA VAL A 52 8.71 7.13 21.77
C VAL A 52 8.39 8.47 21.12
N SER A 53 7.62 8.45 20.04
CA SER A 53 7.05 9.63 19.41
C SER A 53 5.53 9.50 19.25
N THR A 54 4.86 10.59 18.91
CA THR A 54 3.47 10.56 18.45
C THR A 54 3.33 9.69 17.19
N ALA A 55 2.15 9.12 16.97
CA ALA A 55 1.85 8.44 15.71
C ALA A 55 1.93 9.41 14.52
N PRO A 56 2.22 8.92 13.30
CA PRO A 56 2.16 9.76 12.10
C PRO A 56 0.74 10.30 11.88
N GLU A 57 0.63 11.58 11.56
CA GLU A 57 -0.60 12.20 11.05
C GLU A 57 -0.40 12.50 9.58
N PHE A 58 -1.14 11.77 8.72
CA PHE A 58 -1.02 11.85 7.27
C PHE A 58 -1.85 13.02 6.72
N THR A 59 -1.22 13.87 5.91
CA THR A 59 -1.82 15.11 5.41
C THR A 59 -2.31 14.99 3.97
N GLU A 60 -1.56 14.30 3.11
CA GLU A 60 -1.89 14.13 1.70
C GLU A 60 -1.30 12.83 1.14
N ALA A 61 -1.88 12.35 0.05
CA ALA A 61 -1.32 11.29 -0.77
C ALA A 61 -0.66 11.91 -2.02
N ILE A 62 0.61 11.61 -2.23
CA ILE A 62 1.41 12.11 -3.35
C ILE A 62 1.78 10.98 -4.30
N GLY A 63 2.21 11.34 -5.52
CA GLY A 63 2.59 10.37 -6.55
C GLY A 63 1.40 9.66 -7.19
N LEU A 64 0.19 10.20 -7.02
CA LEU A 64 -1.02 9.70 -7.67
C LEU A 64 -1.17 10.28 -9.09
N PRO A 65 -1.86 9.58 -10.01
CA PRO A 65 -2.28 10.17 -11.28
C PRO A 65 -3.14 11.42 -11.07
N ALA A 66 -3.15 12.31 -12.06
CA ALA A 66 -3.94 13.53 -12.01
C ALA A 66 -5.46 13.26 -12.09
N ASP A 67 -5.84 12.14 -12.71
CA ASP A 67 -7.23 11.69 -12.81
C ASP A 67 -7.53 10.47 -11.93
N THR A 68 -8.81 10.25 -11.69
CA THR A 68 -9.36 9.08 -10.99
C THR A 68 -10.05 8.13 -11.96
N ASN A 69 -9.53 7.99 -13.19
CA ASN A 69 -10.03 7.01 -14.17
C ASN A 69 -9.09 5.82 -14.32
N THR A 70 -7.89 5.93 -13.75
CA THR A 70 -6.85 4.90 -13.78
C THR A 70 -6.97 3.99 -12.57
N ASN A 71 -7.06 2.68 -12.79
CA ASN A 71 -6.98 1.72 -11.69
C ASN A 71 -5.55 1.67 -11.17
N ILE A 72 -5.36 1.75 -9.85
CA ILE A 72 -4.03 1.82 -9.24
C ILE A 72 -3.83 0.73 -8.20
N ILE A 73 -2.64 0.15 -8.17
CA ILE A 73 -2.16 -0.65 -7.03
C ILE A 73 -1.26 0.24 -6.19
N VAL A 74 -1.60 0.39 -4.91
CA VAL A 74 -0.85 1.17 -3.91
C VAL A 74 -0.59 0.33 -2.65
N SER A 75 0.19 0.86 -1.72
CA SER A 75 0.32 0.24 -0.39
C SER A 75 -1.00 0.30 0.38
N MET A 76 -1.20 -0.63 1.33
CA MET A 76 -2.39 -0.64 2.19
C MET A 76 -2.60 0.70 2.93
N ALA A 77 -1.53 1.37 3.37
CA ALA A 77 -1.62 2.65 4.06
C ALA A 77 -2.18 3.75 3.14
N VAL A 78 -1.67 3.85 1.91
CA VAL A 78 -2.19 4.79 0.90
C VAL A 78 -3.63 4.45 0.55
N ALA A 79 -3.97 3.17 0.37
CA ALA A 79 -5.32 2.74 0.05
C ALA A 79 -6.33 3.10 1.17
N GLN A 80 -5.96 2.88 2.44
CA GLN A 80 -6.77 3.27 3.60
C GLN A 80 -7.01 4.77 3.68
N TYR A 81 -5.98 5.58 3.39
CA TYR A 81 -6.11 7.03 3.33
C TYR A 81 -7.07 7.45 2.20
N LEU A 82 -6.88 6.90 0.99
CA LEU A 82 -7.71 7.22 -0.18
C LEU A 82 -9.16 6.74 -0.06
N LYS A 83 -9.43 5.67 0.69
CA LYS A 83 -10.79 5.20 0.98
C LYS A 83 -11.69 6.27 1.62
N GLN A 84 -11.10 7.26 2.29
CA GLN A 84 -11.85 8.39 2.86
C GLN A 84 -12.31 9.39 1.78
N ASN A 85 -11.67 9.38 0.61
CA ASN A 85 -11.99 10.22 -0.54
C ASN A 85 -12.84 9.45 -1.57
N LYS A 86 -14.12 9.84 -1.69
CA LYS A 86 -15.09 9.16 -2.58
C LYS A 86 -14.69 9.12 -4.06
N SER A 87 -13.87 10.06 -4.53
CA SER A 87 -13.42 10.09 -5.93
C SER A 87 -12.52 8.90 -6.31
N TRP A 88 -11.94 8.22 -5.32
CA TRP A 88 -11.06 7.05 -5.52
C TRP A 88 -11.78 5.70 -5.34
N GLY A 89 -13.08 5.70 -5.05
CA GLY A 89 -13.82 4.47 -4.73
C GLY A 89 -13.84 3.47 -5.89
N GLY A 90 -13.47 2.22 -5.60
CA GLY A 90 -13.60 1.11 -6.55
C GLY A 90 -12.51 1.00 -7.62
N ILE A 91 -11.53 1.93 -7.63
CA ILE A 91 -10.39 1.95 -8.57
C ILE A 91 -9.04 1.83 -7.87
N VAL A 92 -9.03 1.81 -6.53
CA VAL A 92 -7.82 1.66 -5.71
C VAL A 92 -7.71 0.23 -5.20
N PHE A 93 -6.55 -0.36 -5.47
CA PHE A 93 -6.22 -1.72 -5.10
C PHE A 93 -4.97 -1.77 -4.22
N SER A 94 -4.86 -2.79 -3.38
CA SER A 94 -3.61 -3.13 -2.71
C SER A 94 -3.37 -4.64 -2.78
N PRO A 95 -2.10 -5.11 -2.73
CA PRO A 95 -1.84 -6.53 -2.53
C PRO A 95 -2.50 -7.00 -1.23
N ASP A 96 -3.32 -8.05 -1.28
CA ASP A 96 -3.92 -8.61 -0.06
C ASP A 96 -2.89 -9.47 0.66
N THR A 97 -2.35 -8.93 1.75
CA THR A 97 -1.39 -9.62 2.64
C THR A 97 -2.04 -10.16 3.91
N GLY A 98 -3.37 -10.23 3.93
CA GLY A 98 -4.15 -10.82 5.03
C GLY A 98 -3.91 -12.32 5.22
N PRO A 99 -4.47 -12.91 6.28
CA PRO A 99 -4.28 -14.32 6.62
C PRO A 99 -4.54 -15.26 5.43
N GLY A 100 -3.53 -16.07 5.07
CA GLY A 100 -3.59 -17.04 3.97
C GLY A 100 -3.54 -16.45 2.56
N GLN A 101 -3.40 -15.13 2.40
CA GLN A 101 -3.40 -14.47 1.08
C GLN A 101 -2.00 -14.17 0.55
N ALA A 102 -1.06 -13.83 1.44
CA ALA A 102 0.35 -13.68 1.07
C ALA A 102 0.98 -15.06 0.81
N ILE A 103 1.66 -15.19 -0.33
CA ILE A 103 2.46 -16.36 -0.68
C ILE A 103 3.90 -16.03 -0.35
N ARG A 104 4.55 -16.87 0.46
CA ARG A 104 5.91 -16.67 0.93
C ARG A 104 6.86 -17.72 0.38
N ASN A 105 8.12 -17.35 0.14
CA ASN A 105 9.19 -18.32 -0.13
C ASN A 105 9.65 -19.01 1.17
N GLU A 106 10.65 -19.89 1.05
CA GLU A 106 11.25 -20.62 2.18
C GLU A 106 11.92 -19.69 3.21
N GLU A 107 12.39 -18.51 2.79
CA GLU A 107 12.99 -17.49 3.65
C GLU A 107 11.94 -16.61 4.36
N GLY A 108 10.66 -16.77 4.00
CA GLY A 108 9.54 -16.01 4.56
C GLY A 108 9.20 -14.72 3.81
N ASP A 109 9.89 -14.39 2.72
CA ASP A 109 9.60 -13.21 1.90
C ASP A 109 8.31 -13.38 1.11
N ILE A 110 7.55 -12.30 0.97
CA ILE A 110 6.34 -12.29 0.14
C ILE A 110 6.74 -12.28 -1.34
N VAL A 111 6.46 -13.38 -2.04
CA VAL A 111 6.71 -13.52 -3.49
C VAL A 111 5.48 -13.24 -4.36
N GLY A 112 4.31 -13.10 -3.74
CA GLY A 112 3.06 -12.75 -4.39
C GLY A 112 1.87 -12.79 -3.43
N VAL A 113 0.69 -12.48 -3.96
CA VAL A 113 -0.58 -12.53 -3.24
C VAL A 113 -1.60 -13.33 -4.06
N ARG A 114 -2.61 -13.92 -3.41
CA ARG A 114 -3.68 -14.64 -4.11
C ARG A 114 -4.71 -13.72 -4.76
N ARG A 115 -4.83 -12.48 -4.28
CA ARG A 115 -5.78 -11.48 -4.76
C ARG A 115 -5.35 -10.06 -4.41
N LEU A 116 -6.05 -9.10 -5.01
CA LEU A 116 -5.99 -7.69 -4.61
C LEU A 116 -7.20 -7.36 -3.72
N ALA A 117 -7.01 -6.47 -2.75
CA ALA A 117 -8.10 -5.85 -2.01
C ALA A 117 -8.52 -4.55 -2.71
N VAL A 118 -9.82 -4.33 -2.87
CA VAL A 118 -10.40 -3.08 -3.37
C VAL A 118 -10.77 -2.18 -2.20
N TRP A 119 -10.58 -0.87 -2.36
CA TRP A 119 -10.76 0.14 -1.31
C TRP A 119 -11.80 1.19 -1.65
#